data_AF-A0A453GHK6-F1
#
_entry.id   AF-A0A453GHK6-F1
#
_cell.length_a   1.000
_cell.length_b   1.000
_cell.length_c   1.000
_cell.angle_alpha   90.00
_cell.angle_beta   90.00
_cell.angle_gamma   90.00
#
_symmetry.space_group_name_H-M   'P 1'
#
loop_
_entity.id
_entity.type
_entity.pdbx_description
1 polymer ?
#
loop_
_entity_poly.entity_id
_entity_poly.type
_entity_poly.pdbx_seq_one_letter_code
_entity_poly.pdbx_strand_id
1 'polypeptide(L)'
;RPPFLVPTPPRTKPSPPSPPFSPPPAAMDPMIGVSRSDMLAGLERDGADPETLDVGTNLLLYFVYHYLPDPPVSLTAPLSLAGASWVPDGVDRISRLPDVVLRDIISRLPAKDAARTAALASRWRPLWHSVPLTLADSHLLPDGGARGQLIIGAPSPRAVTAAVSRVLAAHPGPFRCLHLTRTTMEEHRGEMSRWLDTILAKGVQELVFVNRPWPIDLRLPASIFRCASLTRLYLGVWRLPDTAAVPRGARFPNLLELGLCMTVMEDRDLAFMLERSPVLEFLVLMGSQSGLRLRLVSPSLRCLQLGFTYLEDIDVVDAPRLERLFQRDSLPESKLADTASCLSSKIKIGRAPNLRVLGYLQPGEQQLVVSNTTLI
;
A
#
# COMPACT_ATOMS: atom_id res chain seq x y z
N ARG A 1 5.72 13.42 -44.77
CA ARG A 1 4.62 14.41 -44.79
C ARG A 1 3.46 13.76 -45.53
N PRO A 2 2.21 13.66 -45.01
CA PRO A 2 1.59 14.32 -43.84
C PRO A 2 1.30 13.34 -42.66
N PRO A 3 0.72 13.80 -41.53
CA PRO A 3 0.69 13.10 -40.24
C PRO A 3 -0.62 12.32 -39.98
N PHE A 4 -0.53 11.25 -39.19
CA PHE A 4 -1.69 10.54 -38.64
C PHE A 4 -2.27 11.34 -37.45
N LEU A 5 -3.52 11.76 -37.58
CA LEU A 5 -4.33 12.36 -36.54
C LEU A 5 -4.57 11.38 -35.38
N VAL A 6 -4.15 11.76 -34.18
CA VAL A 6 -4.57 11.13 -32.93
C VAL A 6 -5.99 11.63 -32.59
N PRO A 7 -6.98 10.76 -32.31
CA PRO A 7 -8.31 11.21 -31.92
C PRO A 7 -8.26 11.92 -30.56
N THR A 8 -8.84 13.11 -30.49
CA THR A 8 -9.07 13.86 -29.25
C THR A 8 -10.03 13.11 -28.32
N PRO A 9 -9.75 13.00 -27.01
CA PRO A 9 -10.68 12.45 -26.03
C PRO A 9 -11.91 13.38 -25.88
N PRO A 10 -13.11 12.83 -25.58
CA PRO A 10 -14.31 13.63 -25.41
C PRO A 10 -14.17 14.58 -24.21
N ARG A 11 -14.58 15.84 -24.40
CA ARG A 11 -14.66 16.87 -23.35
C ARG A 11 -15.59 16.40 -22.21
N THR A 12 -15.01 15.87 -21.14
CA THR A 12 -15.68 15.74 -19.85
C THR A 12 -15.73 17.11 -19.18
N LYS A 13 -16.91 17.49 -18.68
CA LYS A 13 -17.13 18.72 -17.91
C LYS A 13 -16.14 18.77 -16.72
N PRO A 14 -15.60 19.94 -16.36
CA PRO A 14 -14.73 20.07 -15.19
C PRO A 14 -15.52 19.70 -13.93
N SER A 15 -14.96 18.79 -13.12
CA SER A 15 -15.41 18.51 -11.76
C SER A 15 -15.35 19.80 -10.92
N PRO A 16 -16.29 20.02 -9.99
CA PRO A 16 -16.24 21.19 -9.11
C PRO A 16 -14.93 21.19 -8.29
N PRO A 17 -14.40 22.37 -7.93
CA PRO A 17 -13.21 22.46 -7.11
C PRO A 17 -13.46 21.75 -5.78
N SER A 18 -12.56 20.83 -5.43
CA SER A 18 -12.50 20.23 -4.09
C SER A 18 -12.42 21.35 -3.03
N PRO A 19 -13.15 21.24 -1.92
CA PRO A 19 -13.14 22.26 -0.87
C PRO A 19 -11.72 22.44 -0.31
N PRO A 20 -11.38 23.62 0.22
CA PRO A 20 -10.08 23.86 0.83
C PRO A 20 -9.83 22.83 1.94
N PHE A 21 -8.74 22.09 1.80
CA PHE A 21 -8.28 21.09 2.74
C PHE A 21 -7.81 21.80 4.01
N SER A 22 -8.54 21.65 5.12
CA SER A 22 -8.00 21.98 6.43
C SER A 22 -7.14 20.80 6.89
N PRO A 23 -5.85 21.00 7.23
CA PRO A 23 -5.04 19.93 7.79
C PRO A 23 -5.65 19.46 9.12
N PRO A 24 -5.48 18.18 9.49
CA PRO A 24 -5.89 17.69 10.81
C PRO A 24 -5.20 18.52 11.92
N PRO A 25 -5.83 18.66 13.11
CA PRO A 25 -5.26 19.41 14.21
C PRO A 25 -3.85 18.91 14.56
N ALA A 26 -3.01 19.88 14.92
CA ALA A 26 -1.58 19.78 15.13
C ALA A 26 -1.13 18.58 15.97
N ALA A 27 0.05 18.04 15.60
CA ALA A 27 0.86 17.13 16.41
C ALA A 27 0.03 16.10 17.18
N MET A 28 -0.39 15.04 16.49
CA MET A 28 -0.59 13.79 17.21
C MET A 28 0.78 13.46 17.80
N ASP A 29 0.94 13.64 19.12
CA ASP A 29 2.02 12.98 19.85
C ASP A 29 2.12 11.55 19.31
N PRO A 30 3.33 11.02 19.07
CA PRO A 30 3.47 9.69 18.49
C PRO A 30 2.63 8.73 19.35
N MET A 31 1.47 8.28 18.85
CA MET A 31 0.52 7.45 19.63
C MET A 31 0.99 6.00 19.73
N ILE A 32 2.31 5.86 19.77
CA ILE A 32 3.07 4.65 19.93
C ILE A 32 2.71 4.08 21.30
N GLY A 33 2.23 2.83 21.32
CA GLY A 33 1.86 2.11 22.53
C GLY A 33 0.52 2.50 23.14
N VAL A 34 -0.29 3.34 22.48
CA VAL A 34 -1.61 3.77 22.99
C VAL A 34 -2.70 2.87 22.41
N SER A 35 -3.53 2.27 23.28
CA SER A 35 -4.71 1.53 22.82
C SER A 35 -5.87 2.48 22.49
N ARG A 36 -6.82 2.04 21.67
CA ARG A 36 -8.03 2.84 21.38
C ARG A 36 -8.79 3.19 22.66
N SER A 37 -8.86 2.27 23.62
CA SER A 37 -9.51 2.49 24.92
C SER A 37 -8.80 3.56 25.74
N ASP A 38 -7.47 3.58 25.76
CA ASP A 38 -6.71 4.57 26.52
C ASP A 38 -6.90 5.97 25.94
N MET A 39 -7.00 6.07 24.61
CA MET A 39 -7.23 7.32 23.92
C MET A 39 -8.65 7.85 24.08
N LEU A 40 -9.65 6.97 24.03
CA LEU A 40 -11.03 7.32 24.38
C LEU A 40 -11.11 7.84 25.82
N ALA A 41 -10.49 7.14 26.77
CA ALA A 41 -10.43 7.57 28.17
C ALA A 41 -9.62 8.87 28.36
N GLY A 42 -8.67 9.18 27.47
CA GLY A 42 -7.98 10.47 27.41
C GLY A 42 -8.91 11.59 26.95
N LEU A 43 -9.59 11.39 25.82
CA LEU A 43 -10.55 12.36 25.28
C LEU A 43 -11.69 12.65 26.27
N GLU A 44 -12.21 11.62 26.93
CA GLU A 44 -13.22 11.78 27.99
C GLU A 44 -12.69 12.61 29.17
N ARG A 45 -11.43 12.42 29.57
CA ARG A 45 -10.79 13.22 30.63
C ARG A 45 -10.59 14.68 30.22
N ASP A 46 -10.29 14.91 28.94
CA ASP A 46 -10.03 16.25 28.39
C ASP A 46 -11.32 16.97 27.95
N GLY A 47 -12.48 16.34 28.14
CA GLY A 47 -13.78 16.88 27.74
C GLY A 47 -14.00 16.96 26.23
N ALA A 48 -13.20 16.21 25.45
CA ALA A 48 -13.29 16.13 24.00
C ALA A 48 -14.29 15.05 23.55
N ASP A 49 -14.98 15.31 22.45
CA ASP A 49 -15.96 14.37 21.88
C ASP A 49 -15.26 13.10 21.36
N PRO A 50 -15.64 11.89 21.83
CA PRO A 50 -15.16 10.61 21.32
C PRO A 50 -15.28 10.45 19.80
N GLU A 51 -16.26 11.10 19.15
CA GLU A 51 -16.41 11.04 17.69
C GLU A 51 -15.21 11.64 16.95
N THR A 52 -14.49 12.58 17.58
CA THR A 52 -13.27 13.19 17.01
C THR A 52 -12.20 12.15 16.72
N LEU A 53 -12.09 11.11 17.58
CA LEU A 53 -11.17 10.01 17.36
C LEU A 53 -11.52 9.21 16.11
N ASP A 54 -12.80 8.92 15.93
CA ASP A 54 -13.28 8.16 14.79
C ASP A 54 -13.09 8.96 13.49
N VAL A 55 -13.30 10.28 13.51
CA VAL A 55 -13.00 11.17 12.38
C VAL A 55 -11.51 11.16 12.03
N GLY A 56 -10.63 11.38 13.01
CA GLY A 56 -9.18 11.39 12.78
C GLY A 56 -8.66 10.04 12.26
N THR A 57 -9.17 8.94 12.82
CA THR A 57 -8.80 7.59 12.38
C THR A 57 -9.33 7.32 10.96
N ASN A 58 -10.55 7.78 10.63
CA ASN A 58 -11.14 7.63 9.30
C ASN A 58 -10.31 8.35 8.25
N LEU A 59 -9.86 9.57 8.57
CA LEU A 59 -8.99 10.35 7.72
C LEU A 59 -7.66 9.64 7.47
N LEU A 60 -7.07 9.02 8.50
CA LEU A 60 -5.86 8.21 8.36
C LEU A 60 -6.07 7.04 7.38
N LEU A 61 -7.15 6.26 7.55
CA LEU A 61 -7.45 5.16 6.64
C LEU A 61 -7.77 5.64 5.22
N TYR A 62 -8.43 6.79 5.08
CA TYR A 62 -8.71 7.41 3.79
C TYR A 62 -7.41 7.68 3.02
N PHE A 63 -6.42 8.27 3.68
CA PHE A 63 -5.11 8.46 3.09
C PHE A 63 -4.45 7.13 2.71
N VAL A 64 -4.40 6.16 3.63
CA VAL A 64 -3.83 4.84 3.35
C VAL A 64 -4.44 4.23 2.09
N TYR A 65 -5.77 4.17 1.99
CA TYR A 65 -6.42 3.56 0.82
C TYR A 65 -6.25 4.35 -0.47
N HIS A 66 -6.07 5.66 -0.41
CA HIS A 66 -5.82 6.48 -1.60
C HIS A 66 -4.38 6.34 -2.11
N TYR A 67 -3.44 5.90 -1.28
CA TYR A 67 -2.04 5.69 -1.68
C TYR A 67 -1.71 4.27 -2.10
N LEU A 68 -2.47 3.30 -1.63
CA LEU A 68 -2.26 1.91 -2.02
C LEU A 68 -2.59 1.73 -3.50
N PRO A 69 -1.84 0.86 -4.21
CA PRO A 69 -2.20 0.50 -5.57
C PRO A 69 -3.56 -0.18 -5.59
N ASP A 70 -4.33 0.05 -6.65
CA ASP A 70 -5.56 -0.71 -6.86
C ASP A 70 -5.22 -2.19 -7.12
N PRO A 71 -6.07 -3.14 -6.66
CA PRO A 71 -5.88 -4.54 -6.98
C PRO A 71 -5.93 -4.72 -8.51
N PRO A 72 -5.12 -5.63 -9.09
CA PRO A 72 -5.04 -5.80 -10.55
C PRO A 72 -6.28 -6.50 -11.16
N VAL A 73 -7.35 -6.65 -10.39
CA VAL A 73 -8.62 -7.27 -10.77
C VAL A 73 -9.76 -6.40 -10.24
N SER A 74 -10.86 -6.31 -11.00
CA SER A 74 -12.03 -5.52 -10.62
C SER A 74 -13.28 -6.41 -10.53
N LEU A 75 -14.21 -6.04 -9.65
CA LEU A 75 -15.57 -6.59 -9.61
C LEU A 75 -16.49 -5.96 -10.67
N THR A 76 -16.14 -4.77 -11.16
CA THR A 76 -16.84 -4.17 -12.29
C THR A 76 -16.33 -4.81 -13.57
N ALA A 77 -17.14 -5.69 -14.18
CA ALA A 77 -16.95 -6.03 -15.58
C ALA A 77 -17.45 -4.83 -16.40
N PRO A 78 -16.59 -4.08 -17.10
CA PRO A 78 -17.08 -3.20 -18.15
C PRO A 78 -17.67 -4.11 -19.24
N LEU A 79 -18.97 -4.36 -19.17
CA LEU A 79 -19.70 -5.08 -20.22
C LEU A 79 -19.73 -4.20 -21.46
N SER A 80 -18.63 -4.19 -22.22
CA SER A 80 -18.49 -3.42 -23.46
C SER A 80 -19.36 -3.97 -24.61
N LEU A 81 -20.22 -4.93 -24.33
CA LEU A 81 -21.07 -5.65 -25.30
C LEU A 81 -22.56 -5.31 -25.18
N ALA A 82 -22.93 -4.24 -24.50
CA ALA A 82 -24.34 -3.80 -24.36
C ALA A 82 -25.04 -3.47 -25.70
N GLY A 83 -24.30 -3.43 -26.82
CA GLY A 83 -24.84 -3.19 -28.17
C GLY A 83 -24.84 -4.39 -29.13
N ALA A 84 -24.36 -5.57 -28.73
CA ALA A 84 -24.37 -6.75 -29.59
C ALA A 84 -25.68 -7.54 -29.38
N SER A 85 -26.52 -7.64 -30.42
CA SER A 85 -27.65 -8.58 -30.44
C SER A 85 -27.10 -10.00 -30.50
N TRP A 86 -26.84 -10.60 -29.34
CA TRP A 86 -26.45 -12.00 -29.24
C TRP A 86 -27.72 -12.85 -29.37
N VAL A 87 -27.87 -13.55 -30.49
CA VAL A 87 -28.84 -14.64 -30.61
C VAL A 87 -28.14 -15.88 -30.07
N PRO A 88 -28.59 -16.47 -28.94
CA PRO A 88 -27.97 -17.67 -28.41
C PRO A 88 -28.16 -18.82 -29.40
N ASP A 89 -27.09 -19.23 -30.08
CA ASP A 89 -27.08 -20.40 -30.98
C ASP A 89 -26.95 -21.73 -30.23
N GLY A 90 -26.88 -21.68 -28.89
CA GLY A 90 -26.70 -22.84 -28.01
C GLY A 90 -25.28 -23.44 -28.07
N VAL A 91 -24.35 -22.86 -28.82
CA VAL A 91 -23.01 -23.39 -28.98
C VAL A 91 -22.14 -22.95 -27.81
N ASP A 92 -21.67 -23.91 -27.01
CA ASP A 92 -20.70 -23.66 -25.96
C ASP A 92 -19.28 -23.45 -26.55
N ARG A 93 -19.00 -22.20 -26.93
CA ARG A 93 -17.71 -21.78 -27.48
C ARG A 93 -16.64 -21.67 -26.39
N ILE A 94 -17.04 -21.44 -25.14
CA ILE A 94 -16.14 -21.24 -24.01
C ILE A 94 -15.49 -22.57 -23.62
N SER A 95 -16.25 -23.66 -23.58
CA SER A 95 -15.70 -25.00 -23.32
C SER A 95 -14.81 -25.54 -24.42
N ARG A 96 -14.81 -24.95 -25.62
CA ARG A 96 -13.91 -25.31 -26.73
C ARG A 96 -12.55 -24.61 -26.67
N LEU A 97 -12.36 -23.63 -25.79
CA LEU A 97 -11.09 -22.93 -25.66
C LEU A 97 -9.98 -23.87 -25.15
N PRO A 98 -8.72 -23.68 -25.59
CA PRO A 98 -7.58 -24.42 -25.04
C PRO A 98 -7.37 -24.12 -23.54
N ASP A 99 -6.87 -25.09 -22.77
CA ASP A 99 -6.67 -24.94 -21.32
C ASP A 99 -5.81 -23.71 -20.97
N VAL A 100 -4.82 -23.37 -21.80
CA VAL A 100 -3.96 -22.20 -21.58
C VAL A 100 -4.77 -20.90 -21.56
N VAL A 101 -5.77 -20.77 -22.44
CA VAL A 101 -6.65 -19.60 -22.50
C VAL A 101 -7.59 -19.59 -21.30
N LEU A 102 -8.12 -20.75 -20.92
CA LEU A 102 -8.97 -20.88 -19.74
C LEU A 102 -8.22 -20.50 -18.46
N ARG A 103 -6.95 -20.91 -18.31
CA ARG A 103 -6.10 -20.49 -17.18
C ARG A 103 -5.85 -18.99 -17.17
N ASP A 104 -5.62 -18.37 -18.32
CA ASP A 104 -5.45 -16.92 -18.44
C ASP A 104 -6.74 -16.15 -18.11
N ILE A 105 -7.91 -16.67 -18.49
CA ILE A 105 -9.19 -16.11 -18.06
C ILE A 105 -9.31 -16.18 -16.54
N ILE A 106 -9.09 -17.36 -15.95
CA ILE A 106 -9.21 -17.56 -14.49
C ILE A 106 -8.23 -16.67 -13.71
N SER A 107 -7.01 -16.44 -14.21
CA SER A 107 -5.98 -15.66 -13.51
C SER A 107 -6.30 -14.17 -13.41
N ARG A 108 -7.14 -13.67 -14.33
CA ARG A 108 -7.61 -12.28 -14.39
C ARG A 108 -8.87 -12.02 -13.57
N LEU A 109 -9.49 -13.07 -13.03
CA LEU A 109 -10.67 -12.94 -12.20
C LEU A 109 -10.30 -12.70 -10.72
N PRO A 110 -11.10 -11.92 -9.98
CA PRO A 110 -11.06 -11.95 -8.52
C PRO A 110 -11.20 -13.39 -8.01
N ALA A 111 -10.47 -13.76 -6.95
CA ALA A 111 -10.45 -15.14 -6.42
C ALA A 111 -11.86 -15.72 -6.17
N LYS A 112 -12.82 -14.88 -5.74
CA LYS A 112 -14.23 -15.24 -5.55
C LYS A 112 -14.90 -15.70 -6.85
N ASP A 113 -14.67 -15.00 -7.95
CA ASP A 113 -15.25 -15.32 -9.25
C ASP A 113 -14.48 -16.44 -9.95
N ALA A 114 -13.15 -16.47 -9.80
CA ALA A 114 -12.32 -17.59 -10.20
C ALA A 114 -12.84 -18.91 -9.61
N ALA A 115 -13.17 -18.95 -8.31
CA ALA A 115 -13.73 -20.14 -7.67
C ALA A 115 -15.09 -20.55 -8.25
N ARG A 116 -15.94 -19.59 -8.63
CA ARG A 116 -17.25 -19.87 -9.26
C ARG A 116 -17.11 -20.53 -10.62
N THR A 117 -16.02 -20.27 -11.35
CA THR A 117 -15.79 -20.92 -12.65
C THR A 117 -15.71 -22.45 -12.56
N ALA A 118 -15.30 -23.00 -11.41
CA ALA A 118 -15.26 -24.44 -11.18
C ALA A 118 -16.65 -25.11 -11.23
N ALA A 119 -17.72 -24.34 -11.07
CA ALA A 119 -19.10 -24.83 -11.19
C ALA A 119 -19.64 -24.77 -12.63
N LEU A 120 -18.96 -24.07 -13.56
CA LEU A 120 -19.43 -23.93 -14.94
C LEU A 120 -19.27 -25.24 -15.73
N ALA A 121 -18.14 -25.93 -15.54
CA ALA A 121 -17.89 -27.24 -16.13
C ALA A 121 -16.80 -27.99 -15.37
N SER A 122 -16.85 -29.33 -15.40
CA SER A 122 -15.88 -30.20 -14.72
C SER A 122 -14.43 -29.92 -15.13
N ARG A 123 -14.20 -29.50 -16.39
CA ARG A 123 -12.88 -29.13 -16.93
C ARG A 123 -12.25 -27.91 -16.25
N TRP A 124 -13.05 -26.99 -15.72
CA TRP A 124 -12.55 -25.75 -15.09
C TRP A 124 -12.05 -25.98 -13.67
N ARG A 125 -12.59 -27.01 -12.99
CA ARG A 125 -12.21 -27.35 -11.62
C ARG A 125 -10.70 -27.58 -11.46
N PRO A 126 -10.03 -28.49 -12.20
CA PRO A 126 -8.59 -28.69 -12.06
C PRO A 126 -7.77 -27.47 -12.52
N LEU A 127 -8.28 -26.67 -13.46
CA LEU A 127 -7.60 -25.46 -13.90
C LEU A 127 -7.54 -24.44 -12.77
N TRP A 128 -8.68 -24.17 -12.12
CA TRP A 128 -8.76 -23.28 -10.96
C TRP A 128 -7.73 -23.62 -9.88
N HIS A 129 -7.49 -24.91 -9.59
CA HIS A 129 -6.51 -25.36 -8.58
C HIS A 129 -5.04 -24.98 -8.93
N SER A 130 -4.74 -24.71 -10.19
CA SER A 130 -3.38 -24.49 -10.70
C SER A 130 -3.04 -23.02 -10.97
N VAL A 131 -4.04 -22.14 -11.03
CA VAL A 131 -3.86 -20.76 -11.51
C VAL A 131 -3.38 -19.85 -10.36
N PRO A 132 -2.44 -18.93 -10.62
CA PRO A 132 -2.09 -17.88 -9.66
C PRO A 132 -3.22 -16.86 -9.54
N LEU A 133 -3.94 -16.89 -8.42
CA LEU A 133 -5.11 -16.03 -8.20
C LEU A 133 -4.74 -14.67 -7.60
N THR A 134 -5.65 -13.69 -7.77
CA THR A 134 -5.63 -12.41 -7.06
C THR A 134 -6.76 -12.37 -6.04
N LEU A 135 -6.41 -12.21 -4.76
CA LEU A 135 -7.38 -12.08 -3.67
C LEU A 135 -7.30 -10.68 -3.07
N ALA A 136 -8.38 -9.91 -3.16
CA ALA A 136 -8.56 -8.69 -2.41
C ALA A 136 -9.71 -8.88 -1.42
N ASP A 137 -9.47 -8.64 -0.14
CA ASP A 137 -10.46 -8.81 0.91
C ASP A 137 -11.62 -7.81 0.82
N SER A 138 -11.39 -6.65 0.19
CA SER A 138 -12.44 -5.70 -0.22
C SER A 138 -13.52 -6.35 -1.09
N HIS A 139 -13.16 -7.32 -1.94
CA HIS A 139 -14.11 -8.02 -2.82
C HIS A 139 -15.00 -9.04 -2.09
N LEU A 140 -14.68 -9.32 -0.82
CA LEU A 140 -15.43 -10.24 0.02
C LEU A 140 -16.48 -9.52 0.89
N LEU A 141 -16.55 -8.18 0.82
CA LEU A 141 -17.56 -7.41 1.50
C LEU A 141 -18.97 -7.76 0.98
N PRO A 142 -20.03 -7.68 1.83
CA PRO A 142 -21.39 -8.03 1.43
C PRO A 142 -21.93 -7.24 0.24
N ASP A 143 -21.48 -5.99 0.09
CA ASP A 143 -21.82 -5.08 -1.01
C ASP A 143 -20.82 -5.15 -2.18
N GLY A 144 -19.86 -6.07 -2.15
CA GLY A 144 -18.78 -6.15 -3.13
C GLY A 144 -17.89 -4.91 -3.15
N GLY A 145 -17.81 -4.15 -2.05
CA GLY A 145 -17.05 -2.91 -2.00
C GLY A 145 -17.71 -1.72 -2.70
N ALA A 146 -18.98 -1.84 -3.10
CA ALA A 146 -19.73 -0.79 -3.80
C ALA A 146 -19.92 0.49 -2.96
N ARG A 147 -19.92 0.40 -1.63
CA ARG A 147 -19.96 1.58 -0.74
C ARG A 147 -18.61 2.27 -0.55
N GLY A 148 -17.56 1.80 -1.23
CA GLY A 148 -16.23 2.38 -1.13
C GLY A 148 -15.54 2.07 0.20
N GLN A 149 -14.81 3.04 0.72
CA GLN A 149 -13.98 2.88 1.92
C GLN A 149 -14.86 2.65 3.17
N LEU A 150 -14.49 1.66 4.00
CA LEU A 150 -15.20 1.38 5.24
C LEU A 150 -15.02 2.55 6.23
N ILE A 151 -16.14 3.07 6.74
CA ILE A 151 -16.16 4.00 7.87
C ILE A 151 -15.76 3.25 9.15
N ILE A 152 -14.90 3.85 9.96
CA ILE A 152 -14.46 3.38 11.28
C ILE A 152 -15.62 3.45 12.27
N GLY A 153 -15.72 2.42 13.12
CA GLY A 153 -16.84 2.20 14.04
C GLY A 153 -17.68 0.97 13.68
N ALA A 154 -17.73 0.60 12.40
CA ALA A 154 -18.21 -0.72 12.01
C ALA A 154 -17.13 -1.77 12.39
N PRO A 155 -17.47 -2.82 13.18
CA PRO A 155 -16.52 -3.87 13.51
C PRO A 155 -15.87 -4.42 12.24
N SER A 156 -14.65 -4.97 12.36
CA SER A 156 -14.12 -5.82 11.30
C SER A 156 -15.22 -6.80 10.93
N PRO A 157 -15.60 -6.92 9.64
CA PRO A 157 -16.51 -7.98 9.29
C PRO A 157 -15.73 -9.26 9.56
N ARG A 158 -15.90 -9.86 10.75
CA ARG A 158 -15.24 -11.13 11.10
C ARG A 158 -15.50 -12.18 10.02
N ALA A 159 -16.63 -12.05 9.33
CA ALA A 159 -16.98 -12.77 8.12
C ALA A 159 -15.97 -12.59 6.97
N VAL A 160 -15.44 -11.39 6.71
CA VAL A 160 -14.39 -11.12 5.71
C VAL A 160 -13.08 -11.78 6.13
N THR A 161 -12.61 -11.59 7.37
CA THR A 161 -11.40 -12.26 7.88
C THR A 161 -11.54 -13.79 7.77
N ALA A 162 -12.68 -14.34 8.20
CA ALA A 162 -12.96 -15.77 8.07
C ALA A 162 -13.03 -16.22 6.60
N ALA A 163 -13.56 -15.40 5.70
CA ALA A 163 -13.59 -15.68 4.28
C ALA A 163 -12.18 -15.67 3.66
N VAL A 164 -11.30 -14.73 4.03
CA VAL A 164 -9.89 -14.73 3.64
C VAL A 164 -9.22 -16.03 4.07
N SER A 165 -9.35 -16.40 5.36
CA SER A 165 -8.80 -17.66 5.89
C SER A 165 -9.31 -18.88 5.11
N ARG A 166 -10.61 -18.94 4.79
CA ARG A 166 -11.19 -20.02 4.00
C ARG A 166 -10.65 -20.06 2.57
N VAL A 167 -10.53 -18.92 1.90
CA VAL A 167 -10.02 -18.86 0.52
C VAL A 167 -8.55 -19.29 0.47
N LEU A 168 -7.71 -18.79 1.39
CA LEU A 168 -6.31 -19.16 1.49
C LEU A 168 -6.11 -20.66 1.75
N ALA A 169 -6.97 -21.26 2.57
CA ALA A 169 -6.94 -22.69 2.86
C ALA A 169 -7.53 -23.56 1.73
N ALA A 170 -8.59 -23.09 1.07
CA ALA A 170 -9.31 -23.87 0.07
C ALA A 170 -8.63 -23.90 -1.30
N HIS A 171 -7.90 -22.84 -1.67
CA HIS A 171 -7.17 -22.80 -2.93
C HIS A 171 -5.81 -23.48 -2.78
N PRO A 172 -5.53 -24.59 -3.46
CA PRO A 172 -4.24 -25.27 -3.34
C PRO A 172 -3.14 -24.62 -4.19
N GLY A 173 -3.51 -23.86 -5.22
CA GLY A 173 -2.56 -23.20 -6.12
C GLY A 173 -1.87 -21.98 -5.52
N PRO A 174 -1.01 -21.31 -6.31
CA PRO A 174 -0.33 -20.08 -5.90
C PRO A 174 -1.31 -18.89 -5.86
N PHE A 175 -0.89 -17.82 -5.19
CA PHE A 175 -1.50 -16.50 -5.33
C PHE A 175 -0.47 -15.57 -5.95
N ARG A 176 -0.87 -14.84 -7.00
CA ARG A 176 -0.03 -13.78 -7.56
C ARG A 176 -0.05 -12.56 -6.64
N CYS A 177 -1.24 -12.14 -6.24
CA CYS A 177 -1.47 -10.89 -5.53
C CYS A 177 -2.45 -11.10 -4.37
N LEU A 178 -2.11 -10.56 -3.19
CA LEU A 178 -2.96 -10.49 -2.02
C LEU A 178 -3.12 -9.04 -1.55
N HIS A 179 -4.36 -8.59 -1.47
CA HIS A 179 -4.76 -7.29 -0.93
C HIS A 179 -5.52 -7.53 0.38
N LEU A 180 -4.85 -7.31 1.50
CA LEU A 180 -5.37 -7.51 2.86
C LEU A 180 -5.44 -6.16 3.55
N THR A 181 -6.62 -5.53 3.52
CA THR A 181 -6.83 -4.14 3.89
C THR A 181 -7.95 -3.90 4.91
N ARG A 182 -8.77 -4.92 5.20
CA ARG A 182 -10.03 -4.78 5.94
C ARG A 182 -10.02 -5.39 7.34
N THR A 183 -8.95 -6.09 7.71
CA THR A 183 -8.83 -6.82 8.97
C THR A 183 -8.19 -5.99 10.08
N THR A 184 -8.80 -5.99 11.27
CA THR A 184 -8.18 -5.51 12.52
C THR A 184 -7.23 -6.59 13.01
N MET A 185 -5.92 -6.43 12.80
CA MET A 185 -4.97 -7.54 12.94
C MET A 185 -4.73 -7.93 14.40
N GLU A 186 -4.95 -7.00 15.34
CA GLU A 186 -4.86 -7.28 16.78
C GLU A 186 -5.83 -8.38 17.23
N GLU A 187 -7.07 -8.33 16.73
CA GLU A 187 -8.11 -9.32 17.06
C GLU A 187 -7.85 -10.69 16.43
N HIS A 188 -6.95 -10.76 15.44
CA HIS A 188 -6.77 -11.91 14.55
C HIS A 188 -5.31 -12.33 14.42
N ARG A 189 -4.52 -12.22 15.49
CA ARG A 189 -3.09 -12.57 15.49
C ARG A 189 -2.82 -14.02 15.06
N GLY A 190 -3.70 -14.95 15.44
CA GLY A 190 -3.58 -16.37 15.08
C GLY A 190 -3.79 -16.60 13.57
N GLU A 191 -4.83 -16.01 13.00
CA GLU A 191 -5.12 -16.05 11.57
C GLU A 191 -4.01 -15.37 10.77
N MET A 192 -3.54 -14.20 11.24
CA MET A 192 -2.43 -13.47 10.64
C MET A 192 -1.17 -14.34 10.51
N SER A 193 -0.79 -15.05 11.58
CA SER A 193 0.37 -15.95 11.53
C SER A 193 0.20 -17.02 10.46
N ARG A 194 -0.97 -17.66 10.40
CA ARG A 194 -1.29 -18.68 9.39
C ARG A 194 -1.32 -18.12 7.98
N TRP A 195 -1.78 -16.89 7.80
CA TRP A 195 -1.77 -16.21 6.51
C TRP A 195 -0.34 -15.99 6.04
N LEU A 196 0.56 -15.52 6.90
CA LEU A 196 1.97 -15.35 6.56
C LEU A 196 2.65 -16.67 6.20
N ASP A 197 2.37 -17.75 6.94
CA ASP A 197 2.86 -19.08 6.59
C ASP A 197 2.34 -19.53 5.21
N THR A 198 1.08 -19.22 4.91
CA THR A 198 0.47 -19.52 3.60
C THR A 198 1.08 -18.67 2.48
N ILE A 199 1.33 -17.38 2.74
CA ILE A 199 1.98 -16.45 1.80
C ILE A 199 3.36 -16.95 1.42
N LEU A 200 4.14 -17.37 2.42
CA LEU A 200 5.46 -17.97 2.26
C LEU A 200 5.37 -19.26 1.44
N ALA A 201 4.48 -20.18 1.81
CA ALA A 201 4.35 -21.48 1.16
C ALA A 201 3.86 -21.38 -0.28
N LYS A 202 3.01 -20.39 -0.59
CA LYS A 202 2.40 -20.22 -1.92
C LYS A 202 3.17 -19.28 -2.85
N GLY A 203 4.30 -18.73 -2.39
CA GLY A 203 5.18 -17.91 -3.22
C GLY A 203 4.52 -16.65 -3.76
N VAL A 204 3.81 -15.90 -2.90
CA VAL A 204 3.12 -14.67 -3.31
C VAL A 204 4.10 -13.64 -3.85
N GLN A 205 3.72 -12.98 -4.94
CA GLN A 205 4.57 -11.99 -5.62
C GLN A 205 4.21 -10.56 -5.22
N GLU A 206 2.93 -10.28 -4.95
CA GLU A 206 2.44 -8.95 -4.64
C GLU A 206 1.63 -9.01 -3.35
N LEU A 207 2.04 -8.24 -2.35
CA LEU A 207 1.38 -8.20 -1.05
C LEU A 207 1.11 -6.76 -0.65
N VAL A 208 -0.16 -6.45 -0.43
CA VAL A 208 -0.59 -5.24 0.27
C VAL A 208 -1.20 -5.67 1.59
N PHE A 209 -0.59 -5.20 2.67
CA PHE A 209 -0.88 -5.68 4.02
C PHE A 209 -1.05 -4.49 4.95
N VAL A 210 -2.30 -4.19 5.29
CA VAL A 210 -2.68 -3.03 6.09
C VAL A 210 -3.35 -3.51 7.37
N ASN A 211 -2.91 -3.00 8.50
CA ASN A 211 -3.60 -3.17 9.77
C ASN A 211 -4.71 -2.12 9.88
N ARG A 212 -5.95 -2.55 10.14
CA ARG A 212 -6.99 -1.59 10.55
C ARG A 212 -6.72 -1.12 11.97
N PRO A 213 -6.80 0.19 12.20
CA PRO A 213 -5.63 0.97 12.58
C PRO A 213 -5.37 0.95 14.08
N TRP A 214 -6.14 0.20 14.87
CA TRP A 214 -5.90 0.11 16.31
C TRP A 214 -5.37 -1.28 16.68
N PRO A 215 -4.21 -1.37 17.36
CA PRO A 215 -3.28 -0.28 17.67
C PRO A 215 -2.55 0.24 16.41
N ILE A 216 -2.21 1.53 16.38
CA ILE A 216 -1.61 2.18 15.19
C ILE A 216 -0.15 1.78 14.95
N ASP A 217 0.47 1.15 15.95
CA ASP A 217 1.85 0.73 15.98
C ASP A 217 1.96 -0.79 16.22
N LEU A 218 0.96 -1.55 15.78
CA LEU A 218 1.01 -3.00 15.85
C LEU A 218 2.31 -3.51 15.20
N ARG A 219 3.07 -4.34 15.92
CA ARG A 219 4.34 -4.88 15.42
C ARG A 219 4.09 -5.81 14.23
N LEU A 220 4.73 -5.50 13.12
CA LEU A 220 4.74 -6.34 11.92
C LEU A 220 5.49 -7.65 12.21
N PRO A 221 4.91 -8.82 11.93
CA PRO A 221 5.59 -10.09 12.16
C PRO A 221 6.84 -10.25 11.29
N ALA A 222 7.97 -10.61 11.91
CA ALA A 222 9.26 -10.76 11.22
C ALA A 222 9.27 -11.90 10.16
N SER A 223 8.27 -12.79 10.16
CA SER A 223 8.13 -13.84 9.15
C SER A 223 7.96 -13.30 7.74
N ILE A 224 7.46 -12.07 7.57
CA ILE A 224 7.30 -11.44 6.25
C ILE A 224 8.62 -11.26 5.50
N PHE A 225 9.73 -11.05 6.22
CA PHE A 225 11.08 -10.89 5.63
C PHE A 225 11.65 -12.19 5.04
N ARG A 226 10.95 -13.33 5.22
CA ARG A 226 11.31 -14.61 4.61
C ARG A 226 10.66 -14.81 3.24
N CYS A 227 9.75 -13.92 2.82
CA CYS A 227 9.04 -14.01 1.55
C CYS A 227 9.93 -13.63 0.37
N ALA A 228 10.81 -14.54 -0.05
CA ALA A 228 11.76 -14.29 -1.13
C ALA A 228 11.11 -14.11 -2.52
N SER A 229 9.85 -14.54 -2.69
CA SER A 229 9.08 -14.41 -3.92
C SER A 229 8.49 -13.02 -4.16
N LEU A 230 8.48 -12.15 -3.13
CA LEU A 230 7.86 -10.83 -3.25
C LEU A 230 8.61 -9.95 -4.24
N THR A 231 7.82 -9.35 -5.13
CA THR A 231 8.21 -8.35 -6.12
C THR A 231 7.66 -6.98 -5.77
N ARG A 232 6.50 -6.92 -5.11
CA ARG A 232 5.87 -5.69 -4.65
C ARG A 232 5.30 -5.87 -3.24
N LEU A 233 5.65 -4.96 -2.34
CA LEU A 233 5.22 -4.99 -0.95
C LEU A 233 4.73 -3.61 -0.52
N TYR A 234 3.47 -3.53 -0.09
CA TYR A 234 2.93 -2.34 0.55
C TYR A 234 2.48 -2.65 1.98
N LEU A 235 2.96 -1.86 2.93
CA LEU A 235 2.65 -1.99 4.35
C LEU A 235 1.93 -0.74 4.81
N GLY A 236 0.78 -0.92 5.47
CA GLY A 236 -0.02 0.18 6.01
C GLY A 236 -0.28 0.04 7.51
N VAL A 237 0.01 1.09 8.29
CA VAL A 237 -0.31 1.17 9.73
C VAL A 237 0.35 0.07 10.56
N TRP A 238 1.66 -0.09 10.39
CA TRP A 238 2.47 -1.06 11.14
C TRP A 238 3.62 -0.38 11.86
N ARG A 239 4.04 -0.96 12.98
CA ARG A 239 5.40 -0.76 13.50
C ARG A 239 6.33 -1.80 12.89
N LEU A 240 7.39 -1.36 12.22
CA LEU A 240 8.41 -2.27 11.74
C LEU A 240 9.09 -2.99 12.91
N PRO A 241 9.43 -4.29 12.77
CA PRO A 241 10.06 -5.01 13.86
C PRO A 241 11.48 -4.50 14.08
N ASP A 242 11.97 -4.61 15.32
CA ASP A 242 13.38 -4.37 15.62
C ASP A 242 14.22 -5.29 14.72
N THR A 243 15.07 -4.68 13.90
CA THR A 243 15.97 -5.37 12.96
C THR A 243 16.85 -6.43 13.63
N ALA A 244 17.09 -6.33 14.95
CA ALA A 244 17.76 -7.37 15.74
C ALA A 244 16.99 -8.70 15.83
N ALA A 245 15.65 -8.65 15.75
CA ALA A 245 14.78 -9.83 15.80
C ALA A 245 14.60 -10.51 14.42
N VAL A 246 15.09 -9.89 13.34
CA VAL A 246 14.97 -10.43 11.99
C VAL A 246 16.11 -11.44 11.73
N PRO A 247 15.81 -12.67 11.25
CA PRO A 247 16.85 -13.64 10.94
C PRO A 247 17.88 -13.09 9.95
N ARG A 248 19.17 -13.34 10.17
CA ARG A 248 20.27 -12.81 9.33
C ARG A 248 20.16 -13.14 7.84
N GLY A 249 19.49 -14.25 7.50
CA GLY A 249 19.26 -14.68 6.12
C GLY A 249 17.99 -14.13 5.48
N ALA A 250 17.19 -13.32 6.21
CA ALA A 250 15.96 -12.74 5.70
C ALA A 250 16.29 -11.65 4.68
N ARG A 251 15.73 -11.77 3.48
CA ARG A 251 16.05 -10.93 2.33
C ARG A 251 14.89 -10.91 1.35
N PHE A 252 14.80 -9.82 0.60
CA PHE A 252 13.86 -9.61 -0.47
C PHE A 252 14.61 -9.55 -1.81
N PRO A 253 15.06 -10.71 -2.34
CA PRO A 253 15.96 -10.75 -3.49
C PRO A 253 15.30 -10.29 -4.79
N ASN A 254 13.96 -10.28 -4.85
CA ASN A 254 13.19 -9.96 -6.05
C ASN A 254 12.32 -8.70 -5.88
N LEU A 255 12.42 -7.98 -4.75
CA LEU A 255 11.53 -6.87 -4.44
C LEU A 255 11.92 -5.63 -5.25
N LEU A 256 11.03 -5.26 -6.17
CA LEU A 256 11.17 -4.13 -7.09
C LEU A 256 10.50 -2.86 -6.53
N GLU A 257 9.44 -3.02 -5.75
CA GLU A 257 8.65 -1.91 -5.22
C GLU A 257 8.31 -2.11 -3.74
N LEU A 258 8.62 -1.11 -2.93
CA LEU A 258 8.33 -1.05 -1.51
C LEU A 258 7.54 0.22 -1.19
N GLY A 259 6.33 0.04 -0.68
CA GLY A 259 5.49 1.13 -0.17
C GLY A 259 5.28 1.01 1.32
N LEU A 260 5.53 2.09 2.05
CA LEU A 260 5.27 2.21 3.48
C LEU A 260 4.31 3.37 3.70
N CYS A 261 3.16 3.08 4.31
CA CYS A 261 2.13 4.06 4.54
C CYS A 261 1.70 4.11 6.01
N MET A 262 1.77 5.29 6.63
CA MET A 262 1.43 5.48 8.06
C MET A 262 2.18 4.49 8.96
N THR A 263 3.43 4.16 8.65
CA THR A 263 4.23 3.19 9.42
C THR A 263 5.06 3.88 10.50
N VAL A 264 5.20 3.21 11.64
CA VAL A 264 6.15 3.57 12.70
C VAL A 264 7.46 2.84 12.44
N MET A 265 8.55 3.61 12.26
CA MET A 265 9.88 3.05 12.02
C MET A 265 10.98 4.01 12.48
N GLU A 266 12.12 3.45 12.84
CA GLU A 266 13.37 4.19 13.05
C GLU A 266 14.21 4.18 11.76
N ASP A 267 15.17 5.11 11.64
CA ASP A 267 16.01 5.24 10.44
C ASP A 267 16.77 3.93 10.11
N ARG A 268 17.18 3.20 11.15
CA ARG A 268 17.86 1.90 11.01
C ARG A 268 16.97 0.82 10.39
N ASP A 269 15.66 0.88 10.62
CA ASP A 269 14.71 -0.12 10.11
C ASP A 269 14.54 0.04 8.60
N LEU A 270 14.43 1.28 8.13
CA LEU A 270 14.37 1.59 6.71
C LEU A 270 15.69 1.28 6.00
N ALA A 271 16.83 1.66 6.59
CA ALA A 271 18.14 1.32 6.05
C ALA A 271 18.32 -0.20 5.91
N PHE A 272 17.87 -0.96 6.92
CA PHE A 272 17.87 -2.42 6.86
C PHE A 272 17.00 -2.95 5.72
N MET A 273 15.78 -2.44 5.53
CA MET A 273 14.91 -2.87 4.42
C MET A 273 15.53 -2.60 3.05
N LEU A 274 16.19 -1.46 2.87
CA LEU A 274 16.90 -1.12 1.65
C LEU A 274 18.09 -2.06 1.40
N GLU A 275 18.88 -2.35 2.43
CA GLU A 275 20.00 -3.30 2.34
C GLU A 275 19.52 -4.71 1.98
N ARG A 276 18.37 -5.13 2.51
CA ARG A 276 17.76 -6.44 2.22
C ARG A 276 17.05 -6.52 0.87
N SER A 277 16.99 -5.42 0.11
CA SER A 277 16.25 -5.31 -1.16
C SER A 277 17.16 -4.81 -2.30
N PRO A 278 18.13 -5.65 -2.76
CA PRO A 278 19.19 -5.21 -3.67
C PRO A 278 18.74 -4.86 -5.09
N VAL A 279 17.50 -5.21 -5.46
CA VAL A 279 16.91 -4.93 -6.78
C VAL A 279 15.76 -3.92 -6.71
N LEU A 280 15.59 -3.24 -5.56
CA LEU A 280 14.52 -2.27 -5.35
C LEU A 280 14.65 -1.09 -6.32
N GLU A 281 13.62 -0.83 -7.12
CA GLU A 281 13.56 0.27 -8.09
C GLU A 281 12.69 1.43 -7.59
N PHE A 282 11.63 1.12 -6.83
CA PHE A 282 10.64 2.09 -6.36
C PHE A 282 10.49 2.04 -4.85
N LEU A 283 10.71 3.18 -4.19
CA LEU A 283 10.44 3.37 -2.76
C LEU A 283 9.40 4.46 -2.59
N VAL A 284 8.31 4.14 -1.91
CA VAL A 284 7.21 5.07 -1.63
C VAL A 284 7.02 5.16 -0.11
N LEU A 285 7.17 6.35 0.46
CA LEU A 285 6.94 6.63 1.88
C LEU A 285 5.81 7.65 1.99
N MET A 286 4.69 7.26 2.60
CA MET A 286 3.47 8.06 2.67
C MET A 286 2.98 8.18 4.11
N GLY A 287 3.17 9.34 4.74
CA GLY A 287 2.80 9.53 6.14
C GLY A 287 3.69 8.73 7.07
N SER A 288 4.73 9.36 7.62
CA SER A 288 5.52 8.77 8.70
C SER A 288 4.92 9.20 10.03
N GLN A 289 4.77 8.26 10.97
CA GLN A 289 4.33 8.60 12.33
C GLN A 289 5.47 9.14 13.22
N SER A 290 6.71 9.06 12.72
CA SER A 290 7.93 9.59 13.33
C SER A 290 8.61 10.59 12.38
N GLY A 291 9.47 11.45 12.94
CA GLY A 291 10.42 12.24 12.15
C GLY A 291 11.33 11.32 11.35
N LEU A 292 11.48 11.61 10.05
CA LEU A 292 12.20 10.77 9.11
C LEU A 292 13.58 11.38 8.80
N ARG A 293 14.66 10.65 9.10
CA ARG A 293 16.02 10.97 8.63
C ARG A 293 16.50 9.92 7.65
N LEU A 294 16.37 10.22 6.36
CA LEU A 294 16.59 9.25 5.31
C LEU A 294 18.05 9.29 4.83
N ARG A 295 18.85 8.32 5.29
CA ARG A 295 20.16 8.03 4.68
C ARG A 295 20.01 7.02 3.55
N LEU A 296 19.98 7.51 2.31
CA LEU A 296 19.74 6.68 1.14
C LEU A 296 21.05 6.14 0.55
N VAL A 297 21.22 4.82 0.68
CA VAL A 297 22.25 4.02 -0.01
C VAL A 297 21.55 2.89 -0.74
N SER A 298 21.50 2.95 -2.07
CA SER A 298 20.89 1.88 -2.87
C SER A 298 21.47 1.81 -4.28
N PRO A 299 21.96 0.64 -4.72
CA PRO A 299 22.53 0.48 -6.06
C PRO A 299 21.47 0.44 -7.18
N SER A 300 20.21 0.13 -6.84
CA SER A 300 19.14 -0.17 -7.79
C SER A 300 18.05 0.89 -7.84
N LEU A 301 17.88 1.70 -6.79
CA LEU A 301 16.73 2.60 -6.67
C LEU A 301 16.69 3.62 -7.80
N ARG A 302 15.53 3.74 -8.45
CA ARG A 302 15.26 4.66 -9.57
C ARG A 302 14.32 5.78 -9.18
N CYS A 303 13.39 5.51 -8.28
CA CYS A 303 12.38 6.46 -7.86
C CYS A 303 12.19 6.41 -6.34
N LEU A 304 12.35 7.56 -5.70
CA LEU A 304 11.92 7.80 -4.32
C LEU A 304 10.71 8.73 -4.34
N GLN A 305 9.63 8.35 -3.68
CA GLN A 305 8.46 9.20 -3.48
C GLN A 305 8.18 9.36 -2.00
N LEU A 306 8.10 10.61 -1.56
CA LEU A 306 7.76 11.02 -0.20
C LEU A 306 6.48 11.84 -0.26
N GLY A 307 5.56 11.59 0.66
CA GLY A 307 4.46 12.52 0.87
C GLY A 307 3.81 12.42 2.23
N PHE A 308 3.27 13.54 2.72
CA PHE A 308 2.70 13.65 4.07
C PHE A 308 3.64 13.20 5.19
N THR A 309 4.96 13.19 4.95
CA THR A 309 5.99 12.78 5.93
C THR A 309 6.56 13.98 6.66
N TYR A 310 6.85 13.83 7.96
CA TYR A 310 7.66 14.79 8.72
C TYR A 310 9.13 14.53 8.41
N LEU A 311 9.65 15.22 7.39
CA LEU A 311 11.01 15.02 6.92
C LEU A 311 11.97 15.96 7.66
N GLU A 312 12.87 15.40 8.46
CA GLU A 312 13.93 16.16 9.11
C GLU A 312 15.11 16.35 8.15
N ASP A 313 15.66 15.24 7.65
CA ASP A 313 16.76 15.25 6.68
C ASP A 313 16.70 14.10 5.67
N ILE A 314 17.24 14.35 4.47
CA ILE A 314 17.56 13.32 3.48
C ILE A 314 19.03 13.48 3.11
N ASP A 315 19.82 12.42 3.27
CA ASP A 315 21.16 12.32 2.71
C ASP A 315 21.19 11.21 1.65
N VAL A 316 21.18 11.59 0.38
CA VAL A 316 21.42 10.69 -0.75
C VAL A 316 22.93 10.45 -0.86
N VAL A 317 23.43 9.55 -0.02
CA VAL A 317 24.85 9.24 0.06
C VAL A 317 25.33 8.59 -1.23
N ASP A 318 24.67 7.51 -1.64
CA ASP A 318 25.03 6.74 -2.82
C ASP A 318 23.83 6.04 -3.46
N ALA A 319 23.33 6.62 -4.56
CA ALA A 319 22.22 6.07 -5.32
C ALA A 319 22.43 6.29 -6.83
N PRO A 320 23.29 5.50 -7.49
CA PRO A 320 23.77 5.78 -8.84
C PRO A 320 22.69 5.68 -9.91
N ARG A 321 21.62 4.92 -9.65
CA ARG A 321 20.48 4.73 -10.56
C ARG A 321 19.28 5.62 -10.25
N LEU A 322 19.37 6.48 -9.23
CA LEU A 322 18.26 7.33 -8.83
C LEU A 322 17.97 8.33 -9.95
N GLU A 323 16.78 8.23 -10.54
CA GLU A 323 16.31 9.10 -11.62
C GLU A 323 15.40 10.21 -11.10
N ARG A 324 14.59 9.89 -10.08
CA ARG A 324 13.50 10.72 -9.60
C ARG A 324 13.40 10.70 -8.08
N LEU A 325 13.31 11.87 -7.47
CA LEU A 325 12.99 12.06 -6.06
C LEU A 325 11.80 13.01 -5.99
N PHE A 326 10.63 12.49 -5.62
CA PHE A 326 9.41 13.27 -5.45
C PHE A 326 9.19 13.56 -3.97
N GLN A 327 8.94 14.82 -3.66
CA GLN A 327 8.29 15.21 -2.44
C GLN A 327 6.95 15.85 -2.80
N ARG A 328 5.88 15.37 -2.18
CA ARG A 328 4.52 15.82 -2.42
C ARG A 328 3.86 16.10 -1.07
N ASP A 329 3.38 17.32 -0.88
CA ASP A 329 2.60 17.74 0.28
C ASP A 329 3.32 17.46 1.62
N SER A 330 4.29 18.32 1.99
CA SER A 330 4.81 18.41 3.37
C SER A 330 3.72 18.97 4.26
N LEU A 331 3.47 18.33 5.41
CA LEU A 331 2.62 18.92 6.43
C LEU A 331 3.41 20.07 7.09
N PRO A 332 2.92 21.31 7.08
CA PRO A 332 3.61 22.41 7.74
C PRO A 332 3.69 22.15 9.24
N GLU A 333 4.83 22.49 9.83
CA GLU A 333 4.99 22.59 11.28
C GLU A 333 3.90 23.50 11.84
N SER A 334 3.20 23.07 12.90
CA SER A 334 2.19 23.93 13.52
C SER A 334 2.89 25.15 14.14
N LYS A 335 2.39 26.35 13.85
CA LYS A 335 2.90 27.63 14.38
C LYS A 335 2.63 27.83 15.88
N LEU A 336 2.68 26.77 16.69
CA LEU A 336 2.44 26.82 18.14
C LEU A 336 3.60 26.29 18.98
N ALA A 337 4.70 25.83 18.37
CA ALA A 337 5.96 25.64 19.08
C ALA A 337 6.74 26.97 19.11
N ASP A 338 6.31 27.89 19.98
CA ASP A 338 6.96 29.19 20.21
C ASP A 338 8.29 29.09 20.99
N THR A 339 9.04 27.99 20.82
CA THR A 339 10.42 27.86 21.29
C THR A 339 11.25 26.96 20.38
N ALA A 340 12.16 27.61 19.65
CA ALA A 340 13.39 27.09 19.05
C ALA A 340 13.29 26.10 17.86
N SER A 341 13.71 26.65 16.70
CA SER A 341 14.13 25.98 15.47
C SER A 341 13.03 25.60 14.49
N CYS A 342 12.67 26.55 13.62
CA CYS A 342 12.14 26.29 12.29
C CYS A 342 13.16 25.39 11.54
N LEU A 343 13.01 24.07 11.67
CA LEU A 343 13.93 23.11 11.06
C LEU A 343 13.55 23.00 9.58
N SER A 344 14.16 23.85 8.76
CA SER A 344 14.09 23.68 7.31
C SER A 344 14.53 22.26 6.94
N SER A 345 13.66 21.45 6.31
CA SER A 345 14.03 20.09 5.91
C SER A 345 15.25 20.14 5.00
N LYS A 346 16.30 19.39 5.34
CA LYS A 346 17.56 19.43 4.58
C LYS A 346 17.66 18.27 3.62
N ILE A 347 17.79 18.56 2.32
CA ILE A 347 17.99 17.55 1.28
C ILE A 347 19.42 17.66 0.79
N LYS A 348 20.25 16.67 1.09
CA LYS A 348 21.63 16.57 0.63
C LYS A 348 21.75 15.51 -0.46
N ILE A 349 22.20 15.93 -1.62
CA ILE A 349 22.48 15.05 -2.77
C ILE A 349 23.99 14.83 -2.88
N GLY A 350 24.42 13.63 -2.51
CA GLY A 350 25.76 13.10 -2.74
C GLY A 350 25.87 12.45 -4.11
N ARG A 351 26.13 11.13 -4.18
CA ARG A 351 26.39 10.43 -5.46
C ARG A 351 25.08 9.93 -6.12
N ALA A 352 24.47 10.79 -6.92
CA ALA A 352 23.27 10.46 -7.72
C ALA A 352 23.35 11.02 -9.17
N PRO A 353 24.27 10.51 -10.03
CA PRO A 353 24.53 11.04 -11.37
C PRO A 353 23.34 10.98 -12.35
N ASN A 354 22.38 10.09 -12.12
CA ASN A 354 21.20 9.95 -12.98
C ASN A 354 19.98 10.76 -12.50
N LEU A 355 20.11 11.53 -11.42
CA LEU A 355 18.99 12.27 -10.84
C LEU A 355 18.59 13.40 -11.80
N ARG A 356 17.38 13.29 -12.36
CA ARG A 356 16.84 14.23 -13.36
C ARG A 356 15.64 15.01 -12.84
N VAL A 357 14.92 14.44 -11.89
CA VAL A 357 13.71 15.05 -11.33
C VAL A 357 13.86 15.14 -9.83
N LEU A 358 13.88 16.37 -9.34
CA LEU A 358 13.55 16.69 -7.97
C LEU A 358 12.11 17.24 -8.00
N GLY A 359 11.23 16.67 -7.19
CA GLY A 359 9.81 17.03 -7.13
C GLY A 359 9.59 18.44 -6.57
N TYR A 360 8.41 18.67 -6.01
CA TYR A 360 8.07 19.99 -5.47
C TYR A 360 8.91 20.27 -4.22
N LEU A 361 9.84 21.22 -4.34
CA LEU A 361 10.46 21.85 -3.19
C LEU A 361 9.70 23.12 -2.84
N GLN A 362 9.33 23.30 -1.57
CA GLN A 362 8.75 24.55 -1.10
C GLN A 362 9.88 25.57 -0.79
N PRO A 363 9.96 26.70 -1.52
CA PRO A 363 11.00 27.71 -1.27
C PRO A 363 10.90 28.25 0.15
N GLY A 364 12.04 28.33 0.86
CA GLY A 364 12.12 28.84 2.23
C GLY A 364 11.81 27.83 3.34
N GLU A 365 11.24 26.66 3.01
CA GLU A 365 11.01 25.58 3.97
C GLU A 365 12.08 24.48 3.88
N GLN A 366 12.86 24.44 2.80
CA GLN A 366 13.79 23.35 2.52
C GLN A 366 15.15 23.85 2.05
N GLN A 367 16.23 23.28 2.60
CA GLN A 367 17.60 23.54 2.16
C GLN A 367 18.08 22.41 1.26
N LEU A 368 18.43 22.72 0.01
CA LEU A 368 18.98 21.74 -0.93
C LEU A 368 20.50 21.89 -1.01
N VAL A 369 21.24 20.84 -0.66
CA VAL A 369 22.71 20.80 -0.75
C VAL A 369 23.12 19.79 -1.82
N VAL A 370 23.74 20.26 -2.90
CA VAL A 370 24.26 19.40 -3.97
C VAL A 370 25.78 19.51 -3.99
N SER A 371 26.49 18.42 -3.69
CA SER A 371 27.96 18.35 -3.84
C SER A 371 28.73 19.57 -3.27
N ASN A 372 28.30 20.07 -2.10
CA ASN A 372 28.80 21.25 -1.36
C ASN A 372 28.25 22.64 -1.75
N THR A 373 27.34 22.73 -2.71
CA THR A 373 26.58 23.97 -2.99
C THR A 373 25.24 23.92 -2.26
N THR A 374 24.99 24.87 -1.37
CA THR A 374 23.69 25.05 -0.71
C THR A 374 22.83 26.02 -1.52
N LEU A 375 21.66 25.56 -1.93
CA LEU A 375 20.57 26.34 -2.49
C LEU A 375 19.54 26.52 -1.37
N ILE A 376 19.23 27.77 -1.04
CA ILE A 376 18.28 28.17 0.01
C ILE A 376 16.98 28.61 -0.66
#